data_AF-A0A1Z9H1B5-F1
#
_entry.id   AF-A0A1Z9H1B5-F1
#
_cell.length_a   1.000
_cell.length_b   1.000
_cell.length_c   1.000
_cell.angle_alpha   90.00
_cell.angle_beta   90.00
_cell.angle_gamma   90.00
#
_symmetry.space_group_name_H-M   'P 1'
#
loop_
_entity.id
_entity.type
_entity.pdbx_description
1 polymer ?
#
loop_
_entity_poly.entity_id
_entity_poly.type
_entity_poly.pdbx_seq_one_letter_code
_entity_poly.pdbx_strand_id
1 'polypeptide(L)'
;MAKLKGLCAKIMAEKYQKIFENKGYAFFEKGDYNLNIIGVRNESGDASKFDDFIVVLYKVLSEWVCDIYPVTTEPGTSILKRPIKEVRHKGTAILVPDQYRGTYKIDWHGNKQRGHMALCQRGGKVRVWRDNNRDTKPDYHGAEEKGWFGINIHKHRGTSARVNTGGVSAGCQVFQSSKDFYKFMDICETSSSKWGNSFTYTLLEEQDLKKMGEDNVIV
;
A
#
# COMPACT_ATOMS: atom_id res chain seq x y z
N MET A 1 4.63 -8.25 11.65
CA MET A 1 5.62 -7.18 11.38
C MET A 1 7.05 -7.65 11.58
N ALA A 2 7.91 -7.37 10.60
CA ALA A 2 9.36 -7.39 10.75
C ALA A 2 9.88 -5.95 10.80
N LYS A 3 10.88 -5.67 11.64
CA LYS A 3 11.55 -4.36 11.71
C LYS A 3 13.05 -4.58 11.59
N LEU A 4 13.65 -4.00 10.56
CA LEU A 4 15.08 -4.05 10.29
C LEU A 4 15.71 -2.71 10.67
N LYS A 5 16.96 -2.75 11.11
CA LYS A 5 17.79 -1.58 11.44
C LYS A 5 19.24 -1.82 10.99
N GLY A 6 20.04 -0.76 10.97
CA GLY A 6 21.46 -0.83 10.64
C GLY A 6 21.68 -1.34 9.21
N LEU A 7 22.70 -2.19 9.02
CA LEU A 7 23.09 -2.67 7.69
C LEU A 7 21.95 -3.33 6.91
N CYS A 8 21.12 -4.16 7.57
CA CYS A 8 19.99 -4.81 6.89
C CYS A 8 18.97 -3.80 6.36
N ALA A 9 18.66 -2.75 7.14
CA ALA A 9 17.74 -1.70 6.68
C ALA A 9 18.36 -0.86 5.55
N LYS A 10 19.66 -0.60 5.61
CA LYS A 10 20.40 0.12 4.56
C LYS A 10 20.38 -0.65 3.23
N ILE A 11 20.65 -1.96 3.25
CA ILE A 11 20.57 -2.81 2.05
C ILE A 11 19.17 -2.78 1.44
N MET A 12 18.12 -2.83 2.28
CA MET A 12 16.74 -2.72 1.79
C MET A 12 16.47 -1.34 1.18
N ALA A 13 16.93 -0.25 1.80
CA ALA A 13 16.79 1.10 1.28
C ALA A 13 17.46 1.25 -0.09
N GLU A 14 18.70 0.81 -0.23
CA GLU A 14 19.46 0.84 -1.50
C GLU A 14 18.77 0.03 -2.60
N LYS A 15 18.23 -1.16 -2.26
CA LYS A 15 17.45 -1.96 -3.21
C LYS A 15 16.24 -1.20 -3.73
N TYR A 16 15.40 -0.66 -2.84
CA TYR A 16 14.21 0.09 -3.26
C TYR A 16 14.56 1.40 -3.97
N GLN A 17 15.62 2.09 -3.57
CA GLN A 17 16.10 3.29 -4.24
C GLN A 17 16.41 3.03 -5.71
N LYS A 18 17.13 1.94 -6.02
CA LYS A 18 17.44 1.59 -7.42
C LYS A 18 16.20 1.15 -8.21
N ILE A 19 15.23 0.45 -7.59
CA ILE A 19 13.93 0.18 -8.23
C ILE A 19 13.21 1.48 -8.58
N PHE A 20 13.20 2.43 -7.65
CA PHE A 20 12.55 3.72 -7.83
C PHE A 20 13.23 4.52 -8.95
N GLU A 21 14.57 4.57 -8.97
CA GLU A 21 15.36 5.21 -10.02
C GLU A 21 15.03 4.62 -11.40
N ASN A 22 15.03 3.29 -11.54
CA ASN A 22 14.69 2.61 -12.79
C ASN A 22 13.27 2.91 -13.29
N LYS A 23 12.33 3.20 -12.38
CA LYS A 23 10.95 3.58 -12.72
C LYS A 23 10.74 5.09 -12.84
N GLY A 24 11.77 5.92 -12.62
CA GLY A 24 11.64 7.37 -12.56
C GLY A 24 10.81 7.87 -11.36
N TYR A 25 10.67 7.04 -10.32
CA TYR A 25 9.99 7.38 -9.08
C TYR A 25 10.95 8.09 -8.14
N ALA A 26 10.40 9.00 -7.33
CA ALA A 26 11.20 9.73 -6.37
C ALA A 26 11.30 8.97 -5.04
N PHE A 27 12.52 8.82 -4.55
CA PHE A 27 12.84 8.19 -3.28
C PHE A 27 13.23 9.27 -2.25
N PHE A 28 12.73 9.14 -1.01
CA PHE A 28 12.87 10.16 0.03
C PHE A 28 13.98 9.80 1.01
N GLU A 29 15.04 10.62 1.05
CA GLU A 29 16.23 10.34 1.88
C GLU A 29 16.61 11.48 2.83
N LYS A 30 15.95 12.63 2.69
CA LYS A 30 16.27 13.85 3.44
C LYS A 30 15.67 13.79 4.84
N GLY A 31 16.52 13.84 5.86
CA GLY A 31 16.14 13.96 7.26
C GLY A 31 15.39 12.73 7.82
N ASP A 32 15.10 12.80 9.12
CA ASP A 32 14.43 11.71 9.84
C ASP A 32 12.91 11.70 9.59
N TYR A 33 12.33 10.50 9.58
CA TYR A 33 10.89 10.27 9.35
C TYR A 33 10.36 10.84 8.03
N ASN A 34 11.21 11.03 7.03
CA ASN A 34 10.78 11.27 5.66
C ASN A 34 10.46 9.92 5.01
N LEU A 35 9.16 9.60 4.90
CA LEU A 35 8.73 8.23 4.67
C LEU A 35 8.68 7.87 3.19
N ASN A 36 9.23 6.71 2.86
CA ASN A 36 8.84 5.96 1.66
C ASN A 36 7.83 4.90 2.09
N ILE A 37 6.55 5.09 1.75
CA ILE A 37 5.50 4.09 2.00
C ILE A 37 5.27 3.32 0.70
N ILE A 38 5.60 2.03 0.72
CA ILE A 38 5.71 1.21 -0.49
C ILE A 38 4.84 -0.03 -0.32
N GLY A 39 3.80 -0.19 -1.13
CA GLY A 39 3.11 -1.45 -1.29
C GLY A 39 3.84 -2.34 -2.29
N VAL A 40 3.89 -3.64 -2.01
CA VAL A 40 4.34 -4.66 -2.95
C VAL A 40 3.20 -5.65 -3.12
N ARG A 41 2.59 -5.65 -4.31
CA ARG A 41 1.61 -6.64 -4.72
C ARG A 41 2.32 -7.91 -5.17
N ASN A 42 1.94 -9.04 -4.59
CA ASN A 42 2.49 -10.34 -4.92
C ASN A 42 1.96 -10.87 -6.27
N GLU A 43 2.65 -11.85 -6.83
CA GLU A 43 2.28 -12.45 -8.13
C GLU A 43 1.22 -13.56 -8.04
N SER A 44 0.83 -13.99 -6.84
CA SER A 44 -0.11 -15.10 -6.65
C SER A 44 -1.52 -14.77 -7.18
N GLY A 45 -1.93 -13.50 -7.07
CA GLY A 45 -3.28 -13.04 -7.37
C GLY A 45 -4.37 -13.68 -6.51
N ASP A 46 -4.00 -14.26 -5.37
CA ASP A 46 -4.93 -14.88 -4.43
C ASP A 46 -5.51 -13.84 -3.47
N ALA A 47 -6.56 -13.17 -3.95
CA ALA A 47 -7.29 -12.16 -3.20
C ALA A 47 -7.93 -12.66 -1.90
N SER A 48 -7.83 -13.94 -1.54
CA SER A 48 -8.27 -14.46 -0.25
C SER A 48 -7.23 -14.25 0.88
N LYS A 49 -5.99 -13.91 0.53
CA LYS A 49 -4.84 -13.85 1.45
C LYS A 49 -4.37 -12.42 1.75
N PHE A 50 -3.57 -12.33 2.82
CA PHE A 50 -2.76 -11.15 3.15
C PHE A 50 -1.29 -11.46 2.86
N ASP A 51 -1.00 -11.76 1.60
CA ASP A 51 0.31 -12.15 1.08
C ASP A 51 1.04 -11.01 0.36
N ASP A 52 0.43 -9.81 0.34
CA ASP A 52 1.10 -8.57 -0.02
C ASP A 52 1.80 -7.94 1.18
N PHE A 53 2.65 -6.95 0.92
CA PHE A 53 3.34 -6.21 1.98
C PHE A 53 3.30 -4.70 1.80
N ILE A 54 3.23 -3.98 2.91
CA ILE A 54 3.67 -2.58 2.96
C ILE A 54 5.04 -2.54 3.62
N VAL A 55 5.99 -1.90 2.94
CA VAL A 55 7.31 -1.55 3.42
C VAL A 55 7.35 -0.05 3.70
N VAL A 56 7.87 0.32 4.88
CA VAL A 56 8.09 1.71 5.27
C VAL A 56 9.57 1.93 5.53
N LEU A 57 10.20 2.70 4.65
CA LEU A 57 11.63 3.06 4.75
C LEU A 57 11.77 4.52 5.13
N TYR A 58 12.55 4.77 6.17
CA TYR A 58 12.78 6.10 6.73
C TYR A 58 14.05 6.11 7.59
N LYS A 59 14.51 7.31 7.95
CA LYS A 59 15.66 7.49 8.84
C LYS A 59 15.25 7.84 10.26
N VAL A 60 16.03 7.38 11.24
CA VAL A 60 16.00 7.81 12.64
C VAL A 60 17.43 8.06 13.08
N LEU A 61 17.75 9.28 13.52
CA LEU A 61 19.12 9.71 13.78
C LEU A 61 20.03 9.47 12.57
N SER A 62 19.52 9.79 11.36
CA SER A 62 20.18 9.58 10.06
C SER A 62 20.43 8.12 9.65
N GLU A 63 20.05 7.14 10.47
CA GLU A 63 20.20 5.72 10.18
C GLU A 63 18.91 5.12 9.61
N TRP A 64 19.04 4.23 8.62
CA TRP A 64 17.89 3.59 7.97
C TRP A 64 17.14 2.63 8.90
N VAL A 65 15.81 2.69 8.81
CA VAL A 65 14.85 1.78 9.42
C VAL A 65 13.91 1.27 8.34
N CYS A 66 13.60 -0.02 8.39
CA CYS A 66 12.67 -0.68 7.47
C CYS A 66 11.63 -1.47 8.28
N ASP A 67 10.37 -1.03 8.25
CA ASP A 67 9.24 -1.79 8.81
C ASP A 67 8.47 -2.47 7.68
N ILE A 68 8.11 -3.75 7.89
CA ILE A 68 7.42 -4.58 6.89
C ILE A 68 6.15 -5.16 7.52
N TYR A 69 5.02 -4.94 6.85
CA TYR A 69 3.68 -5.30 7.34
C TYR A 69 2.92 -6.15 6.32
N PRO A 70 2.36 -7.30 6.72
CA PRO A 70 1.45 -8.05 5.87
C PRO A 70 0.15 -7.27 5.63
N VAL A 71 -0.22 -7.14 4.36
CA VAL A 71 -1.43 -6.46 3.92
C VAL A 71 -2.10 -7.25 2.79
N THR A 72 -3.26 -6.77 2.35
CA THR A 72 -3.75 -7.03 1.00
C THR A 72 -3.84 -5.69 0.27
N THR A 73 -3.38 -5.68 -0.97
CA THR A 73 -3.47 -4.57 -1.94
C THR A 73 -4.64 -4.77 -2.91
N GLU A 74 -5.40 -5.83 -2.68
CA GLU A 74 -6.44 -6.36 -3.55
C GLU A 74 -7.81 -6.24 -2.87
N PRO A 75 -8.90 -6.20 -3.66
CA PRO A 75 -10.22 -6.29 -3.10
C PRO A 75 -10.50 -7.68 -2.56
N GLY A 76 -11.20 -7.78 -1.42
CA GLY A 76 -11.57 -9.08 -0.87
C GLY A 76 -12.50 -9.86 -1.82
N THR A 77 -12.37 -11.18 -1.81
CA THR A 77 -13.10 -12.10 -2.72
C THR A 77 -14.62 -11.90 -2.75
N SER A 78 -15.24 -11.51 -1.63
CA SER A 78 -16.69 -11.24 -1.61
C SER A 78 -17.09 -9.93 -2.30
N ILE A 79 -16.17 -8.95 -2.36
CA ILE A 79 -16.36 -7.69 -3.07
C ILE A 79 -16.13 -7.89 -4.57
N LEU A 80 -15.13 -8.69 -4.97
CA LEU A 80 -14.91 -9.07 -6.37
C LEU A 80 -16.17 -9.71 -6.97
N LYS A 81 -16.75 -10.73 -6.30
CA LYS A 81 -18.00 -11.36 -6.73
C LYS A 81 -19.20 -10.42 -6.73
N ARG A 82 -19.26 -9.51 -5.76
CA ARG A 82 -20.40 -8.61 -5.56
C ARG A 82 -19.91 -7.19 -5.26
N PRO A 83 -19.58 -6.42 -6.31
CA PRO A 83 -19.10 -5.05 -6.13
C PRO A 83 -20.14 -4.18 -5.43
N ILE A 84 -19.64 -3.11 -4.81
CA ILE A 84 -20.44 -2.11 -4.10
C ILE A 84 -21.56 -1.59 -5.01
N LYS A 85 -22.76 -1.41 -4.45
CA LYS A 85 -24.00 -1.17 -5.21
C LYS A 85 -23.86 0.01 -6.18
N GLU A 86 -23.28 1.11 -5.72
CA GLU A 86 -23.13 2.37 -6.44
C GLU A 86 -22.25 2.23 -7.70
N VAL A 87 -21.29 1.30 -7.68
CA VAL A 87 -20.33 1.07 -8.77
C VAL A 87 -20.46 -0.33 -9.39
N ARG A 88 -21.53 -1.07 -9.08
CA ARG A 88 -21.72 -2.46 -9.53
C ARG A 88 -21.66 -2.63 -11.04
N HIS A 89 -22.14 -1.65 -11.80
CA HIS A 89 -22.10 -1.68 -13.26
C HIS A 89 -20.68 -1.51 -13.83
N LYS A 90 -19.78 -0.89 -13.07
CA LYS A 90 -18.36 -0.72 -13.42
C LYS A 90 -17.50 -1.87 -12.94
N GLY A 91 -17.86 -2.48 -11.82
CA GLY A 91 -17.04 -3.47 -11.16
C GLY A 91 -16.22 -2.90 -10.00
N THR A 92 -15.41 -3.76 -9.39
CA THR A 92 -14.56 -3.44 -8.24
C THR A 92 -13.31 -2.68 -8.70
N ALA A 93 -12.91 -1.67 -7.93
CA ALA A 93 -11.69 -0.93 -8.21
C ALA A 93 -10.46 -1.71 -7.70
N ILE A 94 -9.41 -1.78 -8.52
CA ILE A 94 -8.09 -2.29 -8.14
C ILE A 94 -7.08 -1.19 -8.42
N LEU A 95 -6.28 -0.79 -7.43
CA LEU A 95 -5.30 0.28 -7.61
C LEU A 95 -4.23 -0.12 -8.62
N VAL A 96 -3.99 0.72 -9.64
CA VAL A 96 -2.91 0.51 -10.62
C VAL A 96 -1.55 0.75 -9.94
N PRO A 97 -0.52 -0.08 -10.17
CA PRO A 97 0.85 0.19 -9.71
C PRO A 97 1.37 1.53 -10.25
N ASP A 98 1.78 2.42 -9.34
CA ASP A 98 2.30 3.76 -9.64
C ASP A 98 2.88 4.42 -8.38
N GLN A 99 3.50 5.59 -8.52
CA GLN A 99 3.83 6.49 -7.43
C GLN A 99 2.78 7.61 -7.28
N TYR A 100 1.96 7.50 -6.23
CA TYR A 100 0.91 8.47 -5.89
C TYR A 100 1.44 9.57 -4.94
N ARG A 101 2.21 10.50 -5.51
CA ARG A 101 2.84 11.64 -4.81
C ARG A 101 1.82 12.48 -4.04
N GLY A 102 2.07 12.71 -2.74
CA GLY A 102 1.30 13.62 -1.89
C GLY A 102 -0.21 13.34 -1.81
N THR A 103 -0.65 12.17 -2.26
CA THR A 103 -2.07 11.84 -2.49
C THR A 103 -2.81 11.49 -1.20
N TYR A 104 -2.08 11.10 -0.16
CA TYR A 104 -2.65 10.58 1.07
C TYR A 104 -2.48 11.55 2.24
N LYS A 105 -3.44 11.57 3.16
CA LYS A 105 -3.39 12.33 4.41
C LYS A 105 -3.93 11.49 5.56
N ILE A 106 -3.39 11.68 6.75
CA ILE A 106 -3.99 11.21 8.00
C ILE A 106 -5.36 11.90 8.12
N ASP A 107 -6.42 11.11 8.04
CA ASP A 107 -7.81 11.54 8.14
C ASP A 107 -8.71 10.37 8.57
N TRP A 108 -9.97 10.66 8.87
CA TRP A 108 -10.95 9.64 9.24
C TRP A 108 -11.32 8.73 8.07
N HIS A 109 -11.10 7.43 8.25
CA HIS A 109 -11.70 6.38 7.44
C HIS A 109 -13.06 6.00 8.04
N GLY A 110 -14.13 6.51 7.43
CA GLY A 110 -15.49 6.48 7.98
C GLY A 110 -15.80 7.72 8.80
N ASN A 111 -16.85 7.66 9.65
CA ASN A 111 -17.19 8.77 10.54
C ASN A 111 -16.54 8.61 11.93
N LYS A 112 -16.48 9.67 12.73
CA LYS A 112 -15.84 9.67 14.07
C LYS A 112 -16.41 8.62 15.04
N GLN A 113 -17.67 8.21 14.86
CA GLN A 113 -18.36 7.29 15.78
C GLN A 113 -18.01 5.82 15.51
N ARG A 114 -17.72 5.46 14.25
CA ARG A 114 -17.52 4.06 13.81
C ARG A 114 -16.25 3.85 12.96
N GLY A 115 -15.49 4.90 12.74
CA GLY A 115 -14.27 4.95 11.94
C GLY A 115 -13.02 4.95 12.80
N HIS A 116 -11.89 5.16 12.14
CA HIS A 116 -10.57 5.33 12.75
C HIS A 116 -9.69 6.20 11.86
N MET A 117 -8.62 6.77 12.42
CA MET A 117 -7.62 7.49 11.65
C MET A 117 -6.85 6.53 10.74
N ALA A 118 -6.61 6.94 9.50
CA ALA A 118 -5.92 6.17 8.48
C ALA A 118 -5.28 7.12 7.46
N LEU A 119 -4.43 6.58 6.57
CA LEU A 119 -4.01 7.35 5.39
C LEU A 119 -5.10 7.27 4.33
N CYS A 120 -5.80 8.38 4.14
CA CYS A 120 -6.92 8.47 3.23
C CYS A 120 -6.56 9.24 1.96
N GLN A 121 -7.15 8.85 0.82
CA GLN A 121 -7.02 9.58 -0.44
C GLN A 121 -7.63 10.97 -0.30
N ARG A 122 -6.79 12.01 -0.18
CA ARG A 122 -7.21 13.41 0.07
C ARG A 122 -6.42 14.47 -0.68
N GLY A 123 -5.27 14.11 -1.26
CA GLY A 123 -4.36 15.04 -1.95
C GLY A 123 -4.34 14.91 -3.46
N GLY A 124 -4.83 13.79 -4.03
CA GLY A 124 -4.78 13.58 -5.48
C GLY A 124 -5.69 12.46 -5.99
N LYS A 125 -5.88 12.44 -7.31
CA LYS A 125 -6.57 11.37 -8.03
C LYS A 125 -5.62 10.17 -8.20
N VAL A 126 -6.14 8.96 -8.03
CA VAL A 126 -5.43 7.71 -8.30
C VAL A 126 -5.97 7.05 -9.56
N ARG A 127 -5.25 6.05 -10.09
CA ARG A 127 -5.67 5.24 -11.24
C ARG A 127 -6.12 3.87 -10.75
N VAL A 128 -7.23 3.37 -11.27
CA VAL A 128 -7.76 2.05 -10.91
C VAL A 128 -8.14 1.27 -12.16
N TRP A 129 -7.92 -0.03 -12.14
CA TRP A 129 -8.61 -0.96 -13.02
C TRP A 129 -10.01 -1.26 -12.47
N ARG A 130 -10.95 -1.52 -13.39
CA ARG A 130 -12.32 -1.91 -13.08
C ARG A 130 -12.54 -3.38 -13.39
N ASP A 131 -12.60 -4.20 -12.34
CA ASP A 131 -12.88 -5.62 -12.43
C ASP A 131 -14.38 -5.89 -12.32
N ASN A 132 -14.98 -6.29 -13.44
CA ASN A 132 -16.41 -6.57 -13.53
C ASN A 132 -16.71 -8.04 -13.92
N ASN A 133 -15.73 -8.93 -13.86
CA ASN A 133 -15.91 -10.34 -14.26
C ASN A 133 -16.69 -11.15 -13.21
N ARG A 134 -16.74 -10.64 -11.97
CA ARG A 134 -17.47 -11.18 -10.79
C ARG A 134 -17.03 -12.56 -10.33
N ASP A 135 -15.74 -12.86 -10.46
CA ASP A 135 -15.15 -14.04 -9.84
C ASP A 135 -14.35 -13.68 -8.57
N THR A 136 -13.38 -14.50 -8.17
CA THR A 136 -12.54 -14.27 -6.98
C THR A 136 -11.12 -13.85 -7.31
N LYS A 137 -10.77 -13.73 -8.59
CA LYS A 137 -9.44 -13.43 -9.07
C LYS A 137 -9.43 -11.99 -9.57
N PRO A 138 -8.59 -11.12 -9.01
CA PRO A 138 -8.51 -9.74 -9.46
C PRO A 138 -8.14 -9.67 -10.95
N ASP A 139 -8.89 -8.88 -11.72
CA ASP A 139 -8.56 -8.53 -13.10
C ASP A 139 -7.74 -7.22 -13.18
N TYR A 140 -6.43 -7.35 -13.36
CA TYR A 140 -5.49 -6.22 -13.50
C TYR A 140 -5.45 -5.60 -14.91
N HIS A 141 -6.37 -5.98 -15.80
CA HIS A 141 -6.42 -5.51 -17.18
C HIS A 141 -7.80 -4.93 -17.57
N GLY A 142 -8.68 -4.77 -16.59
CA GLY A 142 -9.95 -4.06 -16.77
C GLY A 142 -9.76 -2.60 -17.17
N ALA A 143 -10.86 -1.94 -17.55
CA ALA A 143 -10.84 -0.54 -17.96
C ALA A 143 -10.21 0.36 -16.89
N GLU A 144 -9.27 1.22 -17.29
CA GLU A 144 -8.58 2.15 -16.39
C GLU A 144 -9.41 3.43 -16.19
N GLU A 145 -9.58 3.85 -14.93
CA GLU A 145 -10.18 5.13 -14.58
C GLU A 145 -9.25 5.93 -13.65
N LYS A 146 -9.20 7.26 -13.82
CA LYS A 146 -8.48 8.18 -12.93
C LYS A 146 -9.45 9.07 -12.15
N GLY A 147 -9.39 9.04 -10.82
CA GLY A 147 -10.38 9.75 -10.01
C GLY A 147 -10.20 9.66 -8.50
N TRP A 148 -11.24 10.13 -7.81
CA TRP A 148 -11.41 10.03 -6.37
C TRP A 148 -12.28 8.82 -6.07
N PHE A 149 -11.66 7.74 -5.59
CA PHE A 149 -12.33 6.47 -5.36
C PHE A 149 -12.34 6.06 -3.89
N GLY A 150 -11.66 6.82 -3.02
CA GLY A 150 -11.55 6.51 -1.60
C GLY A 150 -10.65 5.31 -1.34
N ILE A 151 -9.63 5.11 -2.17
CA ILE A 151 -8.62 4.06 -1.97
C ILE A 151 -7.72 4.48 -0.82
N ASN A 152 -7.96 3.93 0.36
CA ASN A 152 -7.25 4.31 1.59
C ASN A 152 -6.30 3.18 2.02
N ILE A 153 -5.34 3.52 2.90
CA ILE A 153 -4.47 2.56 3.57
C ILE A 153 -4.95 2.46 5.02
N HIS A 154 -5.56 1.33 5.39
CA HIS A 154 -6.26 1.19 6.68
C HIS A 154 -6.19 -0.23 7.24
N LYS A 155 -6.73 -0.47 8.43
CA LYS A 155 -6.91 -1.81 9.01
C LYS A 155 -8.29 -2.37 8.75
N HIS A 156 -8.45 -3.69 8.86
CA HIS A 156 -9.79 -4.27 8.90
C HIS A 156 -10.56 -3.93 10.19
N ARG A 157 -11.85 -4.26 10.21
CA ARG A 157 -12.69 -4.23 11.42
C ARG A 157 -12.35 -5.43 12.29
N GLY A 158 -11.91 -5.19 13.52
CA GLY A 158 -11.43 -6.22 14.46
C GLY A 158 -10.16 -5.79 15.19
N THR A 159 -9.84 -6.47 16.28
CA THR A 159 -8.66 -6.21 17.11
C THR A 159 -7.55 -7.23 16.87
N SER A 160 -7.91 -8.50 16.62
CA SER A 160 -6.99 -9.57 16.25
C SER A 160 -6.64 -9.54 14.76
N ALA A 161 -5.54 -10.19 14.40
CA ALA A 161 -5.17 -10.38 13.00
C ALA A 161 -6.21 -11.25 12.28
N ARG A 162 -6.46 -10.95 10.99
CA ARG A 162 -7.34 -11.76 10.15
C ARG A 162 -6.59 -12.84 9.38
N VAL A 163 -7.24 -14.00 9.27
CA VAL A 163 -6.72 -15.13 8.49
C VAL A 163 -6.95 -14.93 6.98
N ASN A 164 -8.09 -14.36 6.60
CA ASN A 164 -8.46 -14.12 5.21
C ASN A 164 -9.08 -12.73 4.99
N THR A 165 -9.06 -12.27 3.74
CA THR A 165 -9.58 -10.94 3.35
C THR A 165 -11.11 -10.92 3.42
N GLY A 166 -11.78 -11.90 2.82
CA GLY A 166 -13.24 -12.03 2.77
C GLY A 166 -13.91 -10.80 2.15
N GLY A 167 -14.49 -9.93 2.99
CA GLY A 167 -15.17 -8.69 2.58
C GLY A 167 -14.45 -7.42 2.99
N VAL A 168 -13.15 -7.51 3.32
CA VAL A 168 -12.32 -6.33 3.51
C VAL A 168 -11.84 -5.83 2.17
N SER A 169 -11.71 -4.50 2.05
CA SER A 169 -11.22 -3.82 0.86
C SER A 169 -12.15 -3.87 -0.36
N ALA A 170 -12.53 -2.69 -0.85
CA ALA A 170 -13.08 -2.49 -2.19
C ALA A 170 -12.06 -1.81 -3.12
N GLY A 171 -10.77 -2.15 -2.92
CA GLY A 171 -9.62 -1.56 -3.61
C GLY A 171 -8.62 -0.84 -2.69
N CYS A 172 -8.94 -0.69 -1.41
CA CYS A 172 -8.04 -0.18 -0.36
C CYS A 172 -6.84 -1.09 -0.10
N GLN A 173 -5.85 -0.55 0.59
CA GLN A 173 -4.67 -1.29 1.08
C GLN A 173 -4.91 -1.63 2.54
N VAL A 174 -5.13 -2.90 2.86
CA VAL A 174 -5.67 -3.30 4.17
C VAL A 174 -4.67 -4.13 4.96
N PHE A 175 -4.30 -3.64 6.14
CA PHE A 175 -3.44 -4.36 7.07
C PHE A 175 -4.11 -5.61 7.62
N GLN A 176 -3.35 -6.71 7.69
CA GLN A 176 -3.79 -7.96 8.31
C GLN A 176 -3.99 -7.82 9.82
N SER A 177 -3.17 -7.01 10.49
CA SER A 177 -3.11 -6.86 11.94
C SER A 177 -3.38 -5.42 12.36
N SER A 178 -4.36 -5.22 13.24
CA SER A 178 -4.63 -3.90 13.84
C SER A 178 -3.45 -3.36 14.66
N LYS A 179 -2.71 -4.23 15.35
CA LYS A 179 -1.50 -3.83 16.10
C LYS A 179 -0.43 -3.29 15.15
N ASP A 180 -0.26 -3.94 14.00
CA ASP A 180 0.72 -3.54 13.00
C ASP A 180 0.34 -2.22 12.35
N PHE A 181 -0.96 -2.04 12.05
CA PHE A 181 -1.50 -0.78 11.57
C PHE A 181 -1.29 0.39 12.53
N TYR A 182 -1.49 0.19 13.85
CA TYR A 182 -1.27 1.29 14.79
C TYR A 182 0.20 1.72 14.85
N LYS A 183 1.16 0.78 14.81
CA LYS A 183 2.57 1.17 14.70
C LYS A 183 2.88 1.92 13.40
N PHE A 184 2.24 1.52 12.29
CA PHE A 184 2.33 2.25 11.03
C PHE A 184 1.77 3.69 11.16
N MET A 185 0.63 3.86 11.84
CA MET A 185 0.06 5.18 12.09
C MET A 185 0.93 6.03 13.00
N ASP A 186 1.54 5.48 14.05
CA ASP A 186 2.48 6.22 14.93
C ASP A 186 3.67 6.79 14.13
N ILE A 187 4.19 6.01 13.16
CA ILE A 187 5.24 6.46 12.24
C ILE A 187 4.74 7.60 11.35
N CYS A 188 3.53 7.47 10.81
CA CYS A 188 2.91 8.50 9.99
C CYS A 188 2.66 9.80 10.77
N GLU A 189 2.16 9.71 12.01
CA GLU A 189 1.94 10.87 12.88
C GLU A 189 3.25 11.59 13.20
N THR A 190 4.30 10.83 13.52
CA THR A 190 5.65 11.38 13.74
C THR A 190 6.16 12.10 12.48
N SER A 191 6.00 11.47 11.31
CA SER A 191 6.36 12.10 10.03
C SER A 191 5.55 13.37 9.76
N SER A 192 4.24 13.34 10.00
CA SER A 192 3.35 14.49 9.80
C SER A 192 3.75 15.70 10.64
N SER A 193 4.27 15.48 11.86
CA SER A 193 4.74 16.57 12.71
C SER A 193 5.98 17.30 12.15
N LYS A 194 6.76 16.61 11.30
CA LYS A 194 8.03 17.11 10.73
C LYS A 194 7.89 17.58 9.28
N TRP A 195 7.10 16.87 8.47
CA TRP A 195 7.02 17.03 7.02
C TRP A 195 5.62 17.46 6.54
N GLY A 196 4.66 17.60 7.46
CA GLY A 196 3.28 17.94 7.16
C GLY A 196 2.39 16.73 6.85
N ASN A 197 1.08 16.93 6.94
CA ASN A 197 0.08 15.89 6.69
C ASN A 197 -0.12 15.67 5.17
N SER A 198 0.89 15.14 4.49
CA SER A 198 0.86 14.76 3.07
C SER A 198 1.83 13.61 2.82
N PHE A 199 1.31 12.50 2.32
CA PHE A 199 2.06 11.26 2.16
C PHE A 199 2.03 10.79 0.71
N THR A 200 3.18 10.28 0.27
CA THR A 200 3.32 9.57 -0.99
C THR A 200 3.20 8.08 -0.72
N TYR A 201 2.38 7.39 -1.50
CA TYR A 201 2.31 5.94 -1.54
C TYR A 201 2.75 5.45 -2.91
N THR A 202 3.66 4.49 -2.94
CA THR A 202 4.09 3.84 -4.18
C THR A 202 3.63 2.40 -4.15
N LEU A 203 2.93 1.94 -5.17
CA LEU A 203 2.57 0.53 -5.32
C LEU A 203 3.46 -0.07 -6.41
N LEU A 204 4.22 -1.09 -6.03
CA LEU A 204 5.05 -1.92 -6.90
C LEU A 204 4.43 -3.31 -7.06
N GLU A 205 4.87 -4.02 -8.08
CA GLU A 205 4.60 -5.45 -8.23
C GLU A 205 5.83 -6.26 -7.82
N GLU A 206 5.64 -7.47 -7.32
CA GLU A 206 6.74 -8.35 -6.87
C GLU A 206 7.80 -8.57 -7.95
N GLN A 207 7.39 -8.62 -9.23
CA GLN A 207 8.29 -8.69 -10.37
C GLN A 207 9.32 -7.55 -10.43
N ASP A 208 8.98 -6.36 -9.91
CA ASP A 208 9.90 -5.23 -9.86
C ASP A 208 11.07 -5.49 -8.91
N LEU A 209 10.89 -6.36 -7.91
CA LEU A 209 11.91 -6.75 -6.95
C LEU A 209 12.80 -7.91 -7.47
N LYS A 210 12.32 -8.66 -8.47
CA LYS A 210 13.01 -9.80 -9.10
C LYS A 210 13.94 -9.39 -10.23
N LYS A 211 13.50 -8.46 -11.09
CA LYS A 211 14.26 -8.01 -12.30
C LYS A 211 15.68 -7.53 -12.00
N MET A 212 15.94 -7.00 -10.81
CA MET A 212 17.28 -6.59 -10.39
C MET A 212 18.30 -7.74 -10.20
N GLY A 213 17.83 -8.98 -10.06
CA GLY A 213 18.69 -10.16 -9.94
C GLY A 213 19.24 -10.64 -11.29
N GLU A 214 18.58 -10.28 -12.40
CA GLU A 214 18.92 -10.74 -13.74
C GLU A 214 19.92 -9.79 -14.43
N ASP A 215 19.85 -8.48 -14.14
CA ASP A 215 20.77 -7.46 -14.68
C ASP A 215 22.23 -7.57 -14.18
N ASN A 216 22.53 -8.50 -13.26
CA ASN A 216 23.88 -8.78 -12.76
C ASN A 216 24.50 -10.05 -13.36
N VAL A 217 23.84 -10.72 -14.32
CA VAL A 217 24.45 -11.80 -15.09
C VAL A 217 25.03 -11.22 -16.37
N ILE A 218 26.20 -10.58 -16.24
CA ILE A 218 27.09 -10.40 -17.39
C ILE A 218 27.73 -11.77 -17.62
N VAL A 219 27.31 -12.46 -18.69
CA VAL A 219 28.02 -13.62 -19.24
C VAL A 219 29.29 -13.14 -19.93
#